data_AF-A0A535G004-F1
#
_entry.id   AF-A0A535G004-F1
#
_cell.length_a   1.000
_cell.length_b   1.000
_cell.length_c   1.000
_cell.angle_alpha   90.00
_cell.angle_beta   90.00
_cell.angle_gamma   90.00
#
_symmetry.space_group_name_H-M   'P 1'
#
loop_
_entity.id
_entity.type
_entity.pdbx_description
1 polymer ?
#
loop_
_entity_poly.entity_id
_entity_poly.type
_entity_poly.pdbx_seq_one_letter_code
_entity_poly.pdbx_strand_id
1 'polypeptide(L)' 'AAELEDFSLAAATQGSDALGEAVVTLSQGSHVVVGRAVALDVIEAAANAYVNALNWLARPEGTPSSTFPPRGRETVPQ' A
#
# COMPACT_ATOMS: atom_id res chain seq x y z
N ALA A 1 10.27 -17.64 -4.83
CA ALA A 1 9.58 -17.08 -3.64
C ALA A 1 9.46 -15.58 -3.84
N ALA A 2 8.85 -14.83 -2.91
CA ALA A 2 8.96 -13.37 -2.93
C ALA A 2 10.35 -12.97 -2.42
N GLU A 3 11.04 -12.08 -3.12
CA GLU A 3 12.38 -11.57 -2.78
C GLU A 3 12.30 -10.06 -2.50
N LEU A 4 13.09 -9.59 -1.53
CA LEU A 4 13.19 -8.17 -1.20
C LEU A 4 14.29 -7.55 -2.07
N GLU A 5 13.89 -6.70 -3.00
CA GLU A 5 14.82 -6.03 -3.93
C GLU A 5 15.37 -4.73 -3.33
N ASP A 6 14.47 -3.94 -2.72
CA ASP A 6 14.82 -2.62 -2.18
C ASP A 6 13.96 -2.30 -0.94
N PHE A 7 14.59 -1.59 -0.01
CA PHE A 7 13.96 -1.06 1.19
C PHE A 7 14.46 0.36 1.45
N SER A 8 13.53 1.30 1.57
CA SER A 8 13.83 2.67 1.91
C SER A 8 12.94 3.13 3.07
N LEU A 9 13.54 3.87 4.00
CA LEU A 9 12.87 4.47 5.14
C LEU A 9 13.31 5.93 5.24
N ALA A 10 12.35 6.84 5.32
CA ALA A 10 12.58 8.26 5.44
C ALA A 10 11.65 8.89 6.48
N ALA A 11 12.08 9.98 7.10
CA ALA A 11 11.18 10.83 7.87
C ALA A 11 10.35 11.67 6.88
N ALA A 12 9.04 11.47 6.86
CA ALA A 12 8.10 12.24 6.07
C ALA A 12 7.84 13.64 6.67
N THR A 13 7.94 13.76 8.00
CA THR A 13 7.79 15.02 8.73
C THR A 13 8.92 15.23 9.75
N GLN A 14 9.02 16.42 10.34
CA GLN A 14 10.04 16.77 11.34
C GLN A 14 9.42 16.88 12.74
N GLY A 15 10.25 16.71 13.78
CA GLY A 15 9.86 16.84 15.18
C GLY A 15 9.76 15.50 15.91
N SER A 16 9.39 15.53 17.18
CA SER A 16 9.31 14.34 18.05
C SER A 16 8.20 13.37 17.64
N ASP A 17 7.16 13.89 16.97
CA ASP A 17 6.04 13.13 16.41
C ASP A 17 6.16 12.98 14.89
N ALA A 18 7.41 12.86 14.41
CA ALA A 18 7.68 12.70 12.99
C ALA A 18 7.06 11.39 12.47
N LEU A 19 6.41 11.48 11.31
CA LEU A 19 5.93 10.31 10.57
C LEU A 19 7.10 9.70 9.81
N GLY A 20 7.32 8.40 9.96
CA GLY A 20 8.19 7.62 9.09
C GLY A 20 7.44 7.10 7.88
N GLU A 21 8.02 7.27 6.69
CA GLU A 21 7.58 6.63 5.44
C GLU A 21 8.51 5.46 5.12
N ALA A 22 7.92 4.29 4.89
CA ALA A 22 8.63 3.12 4.40
C ALA A 22 8.16 2.76 2.99
N VAL A 23 9.12 2.41 2.14
CA VAL A 23 8.92 1.91 0.78
C VAL A 23 9.63 0.57 0.65
N VAL A 24 8.90 -0.44 0.18
CA VAL A 24 9.39 -1.82 -0.01
C VAL A 24 9.16 -2.23 -1.45
N THR A 25 10.20 -2.71 -2.11
CA THR A 25 10.09 -3.31 -3.45
C THR A 25 10.27 -4.82 -3.33
N LEU A 26 9.26 -5.58 -3.76
CA LEU A 26 9.31 -7.04 -3.81
C LEU A 26 9.29 -7.53 -5.25
N SER A 27 10.02 -8.61 -5.51
CA SER A 27 9.97 -9.35 -6.77
C SER A 27 9.47 -10.78 -6.55
N GLN A 28 8.75 -11.33 -7.53
CA GLN A 28 8.48 -12.77 -7.63
C GLN A 28 8.34 -13.16 -9.10
N GLY A 29 9.31 -13.92 -9.61
CA GLY A 29 9.33 -14.29 -11.02
C GLY A 29 9.49 -13.04 -11.90
N SER A 30 8.51 -12.77 -12.76
CA SER A 30 8.49 -11.58 -13.64
C SER A 30 7.81 -10.36 -13.02
N HIS A 31 7.24 -10.49 -11.82
CA HIS A 31 6.47 -9.44 -11.19
C HIS A 31 7.33 -8.65 -10.21
N VAL A 32 7.29 -7.32 -10.32
CA VAL A 32 7.90 -6.40 -9.36
C VAL A 32 6.81 -5.46 -8.86
N VAL A 33 6.67 -5.35 -7.55
CA VAL A 33 5.64 -4.54 -6.89
C VAL A 33 6.26 -3.67 -5.82
N VAL A 34 5.62 -2.52 -5.58
CA VAL A 34 6.05 -1.57 -4.56
C VAL A 34 4.95 -1.41 -3.53
N GLY A 35 5.28 -1.65 -2.27
CA GLY A 35 4.46 -1.33 -1.11
C GLY A 35 4.95 -0.07 -0.42
N ARG A 36 4.02 0.72 0.12
CA ARG A 36 4.31 1.94 0.87
C ARG A 36 3.44 2.01 2.11
N ALA A 37 3.96 2.61 3.17
CA ALA A 37 3.17 2.95 4.35
C ALA A 37 3.82 4.08 5.13
N VAL A 38 3.00 4.78 5.92
CA VAL A 38 3.42 5.89 6.77
C VAL A 38 2.87 5.63 8.17
N ALA A 39 3.71 5.75 9.20
CA ALA A 39 3.32 5.62 10.61
C ALA A 39 4.25 6.45 11.50
N LEU A 40 3.85 6.70 12.76
CA LEU A 40 4.72 7.33 13.76
C LEU A 40 5.85 6.39 14.17
N ASP A 41 5.58 5.08 14.20
CA ASP A 41 6.58 4.05 14.47
C ASP A 41 7.16 3.53 13.15
N VAL A 42 8.49 3.58 13.02
CA VAL A 42 9.22 3.16 11.82
C VAL A 42 9.09 1.66 11.54
N ILE A 43 8.93 0.82 12.57
CA ILE A 43 8.74 -0.61 12.44
C ILE A 43 7.32 -0.90 11.96
N GLU A 44 6.33 -0.17 12.48
CA GLU A 44 4.95 -0.25 11.98
C GLU A 44 4.87 0.16 10.50
N ALA A 45 5.52 1.28 10.13
CA ALA A 45 5.59 1.72 8.74
C ALA A 45 6.23 0.65 7.84
N ALA A 46 7.38 0.09 8.25
CA ALA A 46 8.07 -0.95 7.49
C ALA A 46 7.23 -2.22 7.31
N ALA A 47 6.59 -2.70 8.39
CA ALA A 47 5.74 -3.88 8.35
C ALA A 47 4.53 -3.67 7.43
N ASN A 48 3.87 -2.51 7.54
CA ASN A 48 2.73 -2.16 6.70
C ASN A 48 3.11 -2.03 5.22
N ALA A 49 4.28 -1.42 4.92
CA ALA A 49 4.77 -1.32 3.55
C ALA A 49 5.05 -2.70 2.95
N TYR A 50 5.65 -3.61 3.72
CA TYR A 50 5.91 -4.99 3.29
C TYR A 50 4.62 -5.77 3.04
N VAL A 51 3.65 -5.69 3.96
CA VAL A 51 2.33 -6.33 3.81
C VAL A 51 1.60 -5.77 2.58
N ASN A 52 1.68 -4.46 2.34
CA ASN A 52 1.10 -3.85 1.15
C ASN A 52 1.74 -4.41 -0.13
N ALA A 53 3.07 -4.53 -0.19
CA ALA A 53 3.75 -5.14 -1.33
C ALA A 53 3.32 -6.60 -1.55
N LEU A 54 3.24 -7.40 -0.50
CA LEU A 54 2.74 -8.78 -0.59
C LEU A 54 1.30 -8.86 -1.10
N ASN A 55 0.42 -7.95 -0.66
CA ASN A 55 -0.95 -7.90 -1.14
C ASN A 55 -1.03 -7.60 -2.64
N TRP A 56 -0.13 -6.77 -3.18
CA TRP A 56 -0.04 -6.55 -4.62
C TRP A 56 0.48 -7.78 -5.35
N LEU A 57 1.49 -8.46 -4.81
CA LEU A 57 2.07 -9.66 -5.41
C LEU A 57 1.09 -10.84 -5.44
N ALA A 58 0.23 -10.94 -4.42
CA ALA A 58 -0.76 -12.00 -4.29
C ALA A 58 -2.05 -11.75 -5.11
N ARG A 59 -2.23 -10.57 -5.72
CA ARG A 59 -3.43 -10.28 -6.51
C ARG A 59 -3.42 -11.11 -7.80
N PRO A 60 -4.45 -11.94 -8.04
CA PRO A 60 -4.61 -12.57 -9.34
C PRO A 60 -4.89 -11.50 -10.40
N GLU A 61 -4.16 -11.57 -11.51
CA GLU A 61 -4.34 -10.75 -12.71
C GLU A 61 -5.83 -10.77 -13.12
N GLY A 62 -6.56 -9.67 -12.90
CA GLY A 62 -7.94 -9.53 -13.42
C GLY A 62 -9.08 -9.25 -12.45
N THR A 63 -8.83 -8.87 -11.18
CA THR A 63 -9.94 -8.35 -10.35
C THR A 63 -10.02 -6.83 -10.47
N PRO A 64 -10.97 -6.26 -11.24
CA PRO A 64 -11.25 -4.83 -11.16
C PRO A 64 -11.72 -4.55 -9.73
N SER A 65 -10.93 -3.76 -8.99
CA SER A 65 -11.27 -3.31 -7.65
C SER A 65 -12.59 -2.55 -7.69
N SER A 66 -13.67 -3.28 -7.36
CA SER A 66 -15.02 -2.80 -7.06
C SER A 66 -15.42 -1.52 -7.79
N THR A 67 -16.02 -1.69 -8.97
CA THR A 67 -17.02 -0.75 -9.49
C THR A 67 -17.99 -0.43 -8.37
N PHE A 68 -17.92 0.79 -7.83
CA PHE A 68 -19.04 1.36 -7.10
C PHE A 68 -20.20 1.41 -8.10
N PRO A 69 -21.33 0.71 -7.90
CA PRO A 69 -22.49 0.97 -8.72
C PRO A 69 -22.86 2.45 -8.51
N PRO A 70 -23.18 3.22 -9.58
CA PRO A 70 -23.68 4.57 -9.40
C PRO A 70 -24.91 4.47 -8.50
N ARG A 71 -24.85 5.09 -7.31
CA ARG A 71 -26.02 5.14 -6.41
C ARG A 71 -27.18 5.70 -7.23
N GLY A 72 -28.22 4.90 -7.38
CA GLY A 72 -29.45 5.30 -8.04
C GLY A 72 -29.91 6.62 -7.46
N ARG A 73 -30.32 7.52 -8.36
CA ARG A 73 -30.90 8.82 -8.02
C ARG A 73 -31.99 8.62 -6.97
N GLU A 74 -31.73 9.02 -5.74
CA GLU A 74 -32.79 9.32 -4.78
C GLU A 74 -33.55 10.51 -5.37
N THR A 75 -34.66 10.23 -6.02
CA THR A 75 -35.65 11.26 -6.33
C THR A 75 -36.26 11.67 -5.00
N VAL A 76 -35.89 12.87 -4.53
CA VAL A 76 -36.56 13.51 -3.41
C VAL A 76 -37.97 13.84 -3.89
N PRO A 77 -39.04 13.27 -3.31
CA PRO A 77 -40.40 13.70 -3.64
C PRO A 77 -40.60 15.14 -3.15
N GLN A 78 -41.21 15.97 -4.01
CA GLN A 78 -41.49 17.38 -3.74
C GLN A 78 -42.59 17.57 -2.70
#